data_AF-A0A833G4A2-F1
#
_entry.id   AF-A0A833G4A2-F1
#
_cell.length_a   1.000
_cell.length_b   1.000
_cell.length_c   1.000
_cell.angle_alpha   90.00
_cell.angle_beta   90.00
_cell.angle_gamma   90.00
#
_symmetry.space_group_name_H-M   'P 1'
#
loop_
_entity.id
_entity.type
_entity.pdbx_description
1 polymer ?
#
loop_
_entity_poly.entity_id
_entity_poly.type
_entity_poly.pdbx_seq_one_letter_code
_entity_poly.pdbx_strand_id
1 'polypeptide(L)' 'MLDHLKANNRAWAKRMVAADAGFFRRLERQQAPEYLWIGCSDSRVPANEIVGLDPGELFVHRNVANLAPPQDANYLS' A
#
# COMPACT_ATOMS: atom_id res chain seq x y z
N MET A 1 -3.12 23.94 5.20
CA MET A 1 -2.85 23.56 3.78
C MET A 1 -2.89 22.04 3.51
N LEU A 2 -3.07 21.17 4.52
CA LEU A 2 -3.28 19.72 4.32
C LEU A 2 -4.63 19.23 4.88
N ASP A 3 -5.50 20.14 5.27
CA ASP A 3 -6.70 19.84 6.04
C ASP A 3 -7.71 19.01 5.24
N HIS A 4 -7.78 19.24 3.92
CA HIS A 4 -8.57 18.43 3.01
C HIS A 4 -8.08 16.96 2.94
N LEU A 5 -6.76 16.71 2.95
CA LEU A 5 -6.22 15.35 2.96
C LEU A 5 -6.53 14.62 4.28
N LYS A 6 -6.44 15.33 5.41
CA LYS A 6 -6.85 14.79 6.72
C LYS A 6 -8.34 14.49 6.75
N ALA A 7 -9.17 15.35 6.17
CA ALA A 7 -10.61 15.11 6.04
C ALA A 7 -10.90 13.88 5.16
N ASN A 8 -10.20 13.73 4.02
CA ASN A 8 -10.32 12.58 3.14
C ASN A 8 -9.92 11.28 3.85
N ASN A 9 -8.81 11.28 4.60
CA ASN A 9 -8.38 10.13 5.38
C ASN A 9 -9.43 9.72 6.43
N ARG A 10 -9.98 10.69 7.18
CA ARG A 10 -11.05 10.43 8.16
C ARG A 10 -12.31 9.88 7.51
N ALA A 11 -12.71 10.43 6.36
CA ALA A 11 -13.87 9.95 5.61
C ALA A 11 -13.64 8.53 5.06
N TRP A 12 -12.44 8.24 4.54
CA TRP A 12 -12.05 6.90 4.11
C TRP A 12 -12.10 5.89 5.26
N ALA A 13 -11.48 6.21 6.41
CA ALA A 13 -11.48 5.32 7.57
C ALA A 13 -12.90 5.00 8.06
N LYS A 14 -13.78 6.01 8.11
CA LYS A 14 -15.20 5.81 8.44
C LYS A 14 -15.91 4.88 7.45
N ARG A 15 -15.66 5.03 6.14
CA ARG A 15 -16.23 4.16 5.11
C ARG A 15 -15.76 2.71 5.25
N MET A 16 -14.49 2.49 5.55
CA MET A 16 -13.95 1.13 5.76
C MET A 16 -14.59 0.46 6.97
N VAL A 17 -14.73 1.16 8.11
CA VAL A 17 -15.39 0.61 9.31
C VAL A 17 -16.89 0.37 9.08
N ALA A 18 -17.55 1.24 8.32
CA ALA A 18 -18.97 1.09 8.00
C ALA A 18 -19.22 -0.12 7.08
N ALA A 19 -18.32 -0.38 6.13
CA ALA A 19 -18.37 -1.57 5.29
C ALA A 19 -17.98 -2.84 6.07
N ASP A 20 -17.00 -2.74 6.97
CA ASP A 20 -16.50 -3.85 7.76
C ASP A 20 -15.90 -3.36 9.10
N ALA A 21 -16.63 -3.61 10.20
CA ALA A 21 -16.23 -3.22 11.55
C ALA A 21 -14.94 -3.93 12.04
N GLY A 22 -14.56 -5.04 11.41
CA GLY A 22 -13.34 -5.81 11.70
C GLY A 22 -12.13 -5.39 10.86
N PHE A 23 -12.29 -4.52 9.86
CA PHE A 23 -11.25 -4.17 8.87
C PHE A 23 -9.89 -3.88 9.50
N PHE A 24 -9.81 -2.86 10.38
CA PHE A 24 -8.54 -2.47 10.99
C PHE A 24 -7.98 -3.50 11.97
N ARG A 25 -8.84 -4.31 12.60
CA ARG A 25 -8.44 -5.35 13.55
C ARG A 25 -7.79 -6.54 12.86
N ARG A 26 -8.23 -6.85 11.62
CA ARG A 26 -7.54 -7.84 10.76
C ARG A 26 -6.24 -7.25 10.23
N LEU A 27 -6.28 -6.02 9.72
CA LEU A 27 -5.10 -5.34 9.18
C LEU A 27 -3.95 -5.27 10.20
N GLU A 28 -4.24 -5.02 11.48
CA GLU A 28 -3.24 -5.05 12.57
C GLU A 28 -2.50 -6.38 12.68
N ARG A 29 -3.18 -7.50 12.38
CA ARG A 29 -2.64 -8.86 12.47
C ARG A 29 -2.03 -9.34 11.14
N GLN A 30 -2.16 -8.56 10.07
CA GLN A 30 -1.77 -8.93 8.71
C GLN A 30 -0.47 -8.20 8.36
N GLN A 31 0.66 -8.83 8.66
CA GLN A 31 2.02 -8.36 8.32
C GLN A 31 2.92 -9.54 7.91
N ALA A 32 2.40 -10.41 7.05
CA ALA A 32 3.13 -11.56 6.52
C ALA A 32 2.97 -11.59 4.99
N PRO A 33 3.51 -10.60 4.27
CA PRO A 33 3.37 -10.55 2.81
C PRO A 33 4.10 -11.74 2.18
N GLU A 34 3.41 -12.45 1.30
CA GLU A 34 4.00 -13.55 0.51
C GLU A 34 4.65 -13.06 -0.78
N TYR A 35 4.40 -11.81 -1.15
CA TYR A 35 4.77 -11.24 -2.44
C TYR A 35 5.54 -9.92 -2.26
N LEU A 36 6.56 -9.73 -3.08
CA LEU A 36 7.27 -8.47 -3.28
C LEU A 36 6.90 -7.89 -4.65
N TRP A 37 6.40 -6.66 -4.67
CA TRP A 37 6.10 -5.90 -5.88
C TRP A 37 7.11 -4.77 -6.09
N ILE A 38 7.84 -4.81 -7.20
CA ILE A 38 8.75 -3.74 -7.62
C ILE A 38 8.07 -2.94 -8.73
N GLY A 39 7.53 -1.78 -8.38
CA GLY A 39 6.71 -0.95 -9.26
C GLY A 39 7.40 0.34 -9.70
N CYS A 40 6.96 0.89 -10.84
CA CYS A 40 7.38 2.22 -11.25
C CYS A 40 6.68 3.26 -10.36
N SER A 41 7.37 4.34 -9.97
CA SER A 41 6.79 5.46 -9.22
C SER A 41 5.62 6.14 -9.91
N ASP A 42 5.44 5.90 -11.21
CA ASP A 42 4.26 6.28 -11.95
C ASP A 42 2.98 5.85 -11.21
N SER A 43 2.10 6.82 -10.94
CA SER A 43 0.91 6.66 -10.11
C SER A 43 -0.26 6.01 -10.84
N ARG A 44 -0.07 5.58 -12.09
CA ARG A 44 -1.15 5.07 -12.95
C ARG A 44 -1.99 3.98 -12.32
N VAL A 45 -1.44 3.10 -11.46
CA VAL A 45 -2.24 2.07 -10.78
C VAL A 45 -1.63 1.61 -9.44
N PRO A 46 -2.43 1.51 -8.36
CA PRO A 46 -2.02 0.89 -7.10
C PRO A 46 -1.88 -0.64 -7.23
N ALA A 47 -0.79 -1.21 -6.72
CA ALA A 47 -0.49 -2.63 -6.89
C ALA A 47 -1.59 -3.54 -6.30
N ASN A 48 -1.98 -3.29 -5.05
CA ASN A 48 -3.01 -4.07 -4.34
C ASN A 48 -4.34 -4.15 -5.11
N GLU A 49 -4.75 -3.05 -5.75
CA GLU A 49 -6.01 -2.98 -6.52
C GLU A 49 -5.97 -3.83 -7.79
N ILE A 50 -4.80 -3.93 -8.45
CA ILE A 50 -4.65 -4.72 -9.67
C ILE A 50 -4.75 -6.23 -9.38
N VAL A 51 -4.11 -6.66 -8.29
CA VAL A 51 -3.99 -8.09 -7.97
C VAL A 51 -5.08 -8.57 -7.00
N GLY A 52 -5.93 -7.67 -6.52
CA GLY A 52 -7.05 -8.00 -5.62
C GLY A 52 -6.59 -8.49 -4.25
N LEU A 53 -5.46 -7.96 -3.75
CA LEU A 53 -4.92 -8.30 -2.43
C LEU A 53 -5.22 -7.19 -1.42
N ASP A 54 -5.45 -7.58 -0.18
CA ASP A 54 -5.64 -6.65 0.92
C ASP A 54 -4.29 -5.98 1.31
N PRO A 55 -4.33 -4.76 1.88
CA PRO A 55 -3.14 -4.18 2.49
C PRO A 55 -2.52 -5.14 3.53
N GLY A 56 -1.20 -5.32 3.48
CA GLY A 56 -0.48 -6.27 4.36
C GLY A 56 -0.17 -7.62 3.72
N GLU A 57 -0.79 -7.98 2.60
CA GLU A 57 -0.50 -9.22 1.85
C GLU A 57 0.57 -9.03 0.76
N LEU A 58 0.84 -7.77 0.37
CA LEU A 58 1.82 -7.38 -0.64
C LEU A 58 2.84 -6.41 -0.04
N PHE A 59 4.13 -6.72 -0.15
CA PHE A 59 5.20 -5.80 0.16
C PHE A 59 5.57 -5.02 -1.12
N VAL A 60 5.65 -3.69 -1.05
CA VAL A 60 5.74 -2.85 -2.24
C VAL A 60 6.96 -1.94 -2.18
N HIS A 61 7.84 -2.06 -3.17
CA HIS A 61 8.90 -1.10 -3.46
C HIS A 61 8.57 -0.32 -4.73
N ARG A 62 8.82 0.99 -4.75
CA ARG A 62 8.61 1.82 -5.94
C ARG A 62 9.74 2.80 -6.17
N ASN A 63 10.28 2.81 -7.38
CA ASN A 63 11.21 3.82 -7.86
C ASN A 63 10.93 4.18 -9.32
N VAL A 64 11.60 5.22 -9.83
CA VAL A 64 11.43 5.63 -11.24
C VAL A 64 11.89 4.48 -12.14
N ALA A 65 11.00 4.03 -13.02
CA ALA A 65 11.23 2.93 -13.95
C ALA A 65 11.51 1.56 -13.31
N ASN A 66 11.07 1.31 -12.06
CA ASN A 66 11.10 -0.01 -11.41
C ASN A 66 12.46 -0.73 -11.52
N LEU A 67 13.53 0.03 -11.27
CA LEU A 67 14.90 -0.42 -11.37
C LEU A 67 15.29 -1.27 -10.15
N ALA A 68 16.10 -2.29 -10.39
CA ALA A 68 16.63 -3.19 -9.37
C ALA A 68 18.17 -3.34 -9.50
N PRO A 69 18.94 -2.24 -9.45
CA PRO A 69 20.38 -2.32 -9.64
C PRO A 69 21.03 -2.94 -8.39
N PRO A 70 22.04 -3.81 -8.55
CA PRO A 70 22.65 -4.55 -7.43
C PRO A 70 23.46 -3.70 -6.45
N GLN A 71 23.58 -2.39 -6.69
CA GLN A 71 24.28 -1.43 -5.83
C GLN A 71 23.35 -0.43 -5.13
N ASP A 72 22.03 -0.46 -5.39
CA ASP A 72 21.09 0.43 -4.72
C ASP A 72 20.68 -0.14 -3.37
N ALA A 73 21.21 0.47 -2.31
CA ALA A 73 20.89 0.09 -0.95
C ALA A 73 19.40 0.24 -0.60
N ASN A 74 18.66 1.16 -1.24
CA ASN A 74 17.23 1.33 -1.02
C ASN A 74 16.42 0.14 -1.56
N TYR A 75 16.79 -0.34 -2.76
CA TYR A 75 16.18 -1.55 -3.33
C TYR A 75 16.52 -2.82 -2.55
N LEU A 76 17.72 -2.90 -1.98
CA LEU A 76 18.23 -4.09 -1.31
C LEU A 76 17.86 -4.20 0.17
N SER A 77 17.36 -3.13 0.78
CA SER A 77 17.04 -3.03 2.22
C SER A 77 15.60 -3.41 2.55
#